data_AF-Q0JW04-F1
#
_entry.id   AF-Q0JW04-F1
#
_cell.length_a   1.000
_cell.length_b   1.000
_cell.length_c   1.000
_cell.angle_alpha   90.00
_cell.angle_beta   90.00
_cell.angle_gamma   90.00
#
_symmetry.space_group_name_H-M   'P 1'
#
loop_
_entity.id
_entity.type
_entity.pdbx_description
1 polymer ?
#
loop_
_entity_poly.entity_id
_entity_poly.type
_entity_poly.pdbx_seq_one_letter_code
_entity_poly.pdbx_strand_id
1 'polypeptide(L)'
;MTRYGSDIIKMTEDMTKLVPSEVDERKRRKLAAFLVANKKYGESLSNIARWRRIVEVEKIVCDACEKICSDLKEEELMRLLAEGSMRKALRKGLGRDKINYRLYLECIFTDIRLLSDAHKKYGGDVIKELVKQILLGKKGEEIDREYIDKVARVVQERQKREIEKSMKELLRDEEKAKSKKRGKRKSVGVSGAKEEEKKESETEEVEAGEEAEMPSVEVGGAR
;
A
#
# COMPACT_ATOMS: atom_id res chain seq x y z
N MET A 1 14.77 26.83 -10.40
CA MET A 1 13.33 27.00 -10.68
C MET A 1 12.98 25.98 -11.75
N THR A 2 11.86 25.24 -11.66
CA THR A 2 11.51 24.29 -12.74
C THR A 2 11.10 25.09 -13.97
N ARG A 3 11.70 24.80 -15.14
CA ARG A 3 11.46 25.52 -16.40
C ARG A 3 9.96 25.65 -16.72
N TYR A 4 9.21 24.56 -16.53
CA TYR A 4 7.76 24.52 -16.78
C TYR A 4 6.95 25.53 -15.95
N GLY A 5 7.20 25.62 -14.63
CA GLY A 5 6.52 26.60 -13.78
C GLY A 5 6.86 28.05 -14.15
N SER A 6 8.13 28.30 -14.49
CA SER A 6 8.58 29.62 -14.97
C SER A 6 7.95 30.01 -16.30
N ASP A 7 7.80 29.05 -17.22
CA ASP A 7 7.16 29.28 -18.52
C ASP A 7 5.67 29.65 -18.36
N ILE A 8 4.95 29.01 -17.43
CA ILE A 8 3.56 29.36 -17.10
C ILE A 8 3.48 30.78 -16.54
N ILE A 9 4.34 31.14 -15.59
CA ILE A 9 4.37 32.51 -15.02
C ILE A 9 4.58 33.52 -16.14
N LYS A 10 5.59 33.32 -16.98
CA LYS A 10 5.91 34.21 -18.10
C LYS A 10 4.72 34.32 -19.07
N MET A 11 4.10 33.20 -19.44
CA MET A 11 2.94 33.18 -20.32
C MET A 11 1.76 33.98 -19.73
N THR A 12 1.50 33.85 -18.43
CA THR A 12 0.44 34.63 -17.77
C THR A 12 0.74 36.12 -17.70
N GLU A 13 2.02 36.50 -17.51
CA GLU A 13 2.46 37.89 -17.51
C GLU A 13 2.35 38.52 -18.90
N ASP A 14 2.73 37.79 -19.94
CA ASP A 14 2.63 38.23 -21.33
C ASP A 14 1.16 38.37 -21.76
N MET A 15 0.29 37.40 -21.41
CA MET A 15 -1.15 37.52 -21.64
C MET A 15 -1.78 38.72 -20.92
N THR A 16 -1.31 39.05 -19.72
CA THR A 16 -1.81 40.21 -18.97
C THR A 16 -1.51 41.53 -19.70
N LYS A 17 -0.35 41.63 -20.36
CA LYS A 17 0.05 42.81 -21.14
C LYS A 17 -0.73 42.95 -22.46
N LEU A 18 -1.22 41.85 -23.00
CA LEU A 18 -1.90 41.79 -24.30
C LEU A 18 -3.43 41.91 -24.21
N VAL A 19 -3.99 42.15 -23.01
CA VAL A 19 -5.45 42.29 -22.84
C VAL A 19 -5.94 43.58 -23.53
N PRO A 20 -6.81 43.51 -24.56
CA PRO A 20 -7.27 44.69 -25.27
C PRO A 20 -8.10 45.65 -24.39
N SER A 21 -7.97 46.95 -24.65
CA SER A 21 -8.73 48.02 -23.98
C SER A 21 -10.24 47.96 -24.26
N GLU A 22 -10.66 47.28 -25.33
CA GLU A 22 -12.06 47.12 -25.76
C GLU A 22 -12.80 45.97 -25.08
N VAL A 23 -12.11 45.15 -24.27
CA VAL A 23 -12.76 44.06 -23.53
C VAL A 23 -13.68 44.63 -22.46
N ASP A 24 -14.96 44.25 -22.53
CA ASP A 24 -15.97 44.54 -21.52
C ASP A 24 -15.45 44.28 -20.09
N GLU A 25 -15.79 45.18 -19.17
CA GLU A 25 -15.20 45.20 -17.82
C GLU A 25 -15.43 43.88 -17.07
N ARG A 26 -16.61 43.25 -17.26
CA ARG A 26 -16.92 41.96 -16.64
C ARG A 26 -16.04 40.84 -17.19
N LYS A 27 -15.79 40.82 -18.51
CA LYS A 27 -14.89 39.85 -19.14
C LYS A 27 -13.44 40.07 -18.70
N ARG A 28 -13.01 41.33 -18.59
CA ARG A 28 -11.67 41.70 -18.12
C ARG A 28 -11.42 41.22 -16.69
N ARG A 29 -12.38 41.40 -15.77
CA ARG A 29 -12.28 40.90 -14.38
C ARG A 29 -12.16 39.38 -14.32
N LYS A 30 -12.95 38.64 -15.12
CA LYS A 30 -12.87 37.17 -15.18
C LYS A 30 -11.53 36.69 -15.71
N LEU A 31 -11.03 37.32 -16.77
CA LEU A 31 -9.72 37.00 -17.35
C LEU A 31 -8.59 37.27 -16.35
N ALA A 32 -8.63 38.40 -15.65
CA ALA A 32 -7.65 38.72 -14.61
C ALA A 32 -7.65 37.68 -13.47
N ALA A 33 -8.83 37.28 -12.98
CA ALA A 33 -8.94 36.23 -11.96
C ALA A 33 -8.35 34.88 -12.44
N PHE A 34 -8.63 34.52 -13.69
CA PHE A 34 -8.06 33.32 -14.32
C PHE A 34 -6.53 33.39 -14.43
N LEU A 35 -5.98 34.50 -14.91
CA LEU A 35 -4.53 34.68 -15.04
C LEU A 35 -3.82 34.68 -13.68
N VAL A 36 -4.40 35.31 -12.65
CA VAL A 36 -3.90 35.26 -11.28
C VAL A 36 -3.88 33.84 -10.73
N ALA A 37 -4.95 33.06 -10.97
CA ALA A 37 -5.01 31.66 -10.55
C ALA A 37 -3.92 30.82 -11.24
N ASN A 38 -3.71 31.01 -12.56
CA ASN A 38 -2.67 30.31 -13.31
C ASN A 38 -1.25 30.74 -12.90
N LYS A 39 -1.03 32.03 -12.60
CA LYS A 39 0.25 32.50 -12.08
C LYS A 39 0.58 31.84 -10.74
N LYS A 40 -0.38 31.82 -9.81
CA LYS A 40 -0.24 31.09 -8.52
C LYS A 40 0.04 29.61 -8.73
N TYR A 41 -0.59 28.98 -9.73
CA TYR A 41 -0.32 27.60 -10.09
C TYR A 41 1.12 27.42 -10.62
N GLY A 42 1.58 28.30 -11.52
CA GLY A 42 2.96 28.34 -12.02
C GLY A 42 4.01 28.56 -10.92
N GLU A 43 3.72 29.43 -9.94
CA GLU A 43 4.55 29.65 -8.75
C GLU A 43 4.64 28.38 -7.90
N SER A 44 3.51 27.70 -7.70
CA SER A 44 3.47 26.43 -6.99
C SER A 44 4.28 25.35 -7.72
N LEU A 45 4.18 25.28 -9.06
CA LEU A 45 4.99 24.36 -9.86
C LEU A 45 6.48 24.74 -9.85
N SER A 46 6.82 26.02 -9.67
CA SER A 46 8.22 26.46 -9.56
C SER A 46 8.89 26.10 -8.23
N ASN A 47 8.11 25.64 -7.24
CA ASN A 47 8.59 25.34 -5.90
C ASN A 47 9.38 24.01 -5.86
N ILE A 48 10.70 24.10 -5.89
CA ILE A 48 11.60 22.94 -5.83
C ILE A 48 11.39 22.12 -4.54
N ALA A 49 11.17 22.77 -3.39
CA ALA A 49 10.95 22.06 -2.13
C ALA A 49 9.65 21.24 -2.17
N ARG A 50 8.61 21.73 -2.85
CA ARG A 50 7.39 20.97 -3.12
C ARG A 50 7.70 19.73 -3.97
N TRP A 51 8.45 19.87 -5.06
CA TRP A 51 8.82 18.74 -5.90
C TRP A 51 9.68 17.70 -5.19
N ARG A 52 10.65 18.14 -4.37
CA ARG A 52 11.45 17.21 -3.56
C ARG A 52 10.56 16.34 -2.66
N ARG A 53 9.56 16.94 -2.01
CA ARG A 53 8.59 16.19 -1.19
C ARG A 53 7.73 15.23 -2.00
N ILE A 54 7.29 15.63 -3.19
CA ILE A 54 6.55 14.75 -4.11
C ILE A 54 7.40 13.53 -4.45
N VAL A 55 8.62 13.76 -4.93
CA VAL A 55 9.55 12.69 -5.31
C VAL A 55 9.87 11.77 -4.13
N GLU A 56 10.01 12.32 -2.92
CA GLU A 56 10.25 11.52 -1.72
C GLU A 56 9.07 10.59 -1.39
N VAL A 57 7.84 11.09 -1.49
CA VAL A 57 6.64 10.27 -1.29
C VAL A 57 6.43 9.27 -2.43
N GLU A 58 6.71 9.65 -3.67
CA GLU A 58 6.68 8.73 -4.81
C GLU A 58 7.65 7.57 -4.60
N LYS A 59 8.87 7.81 -4.10
CA LYS A 59 9.81 6.74 -3.74
C LYS A 59 9.22 5.80 -2.69
N ILE A 60 8.67 6.34 -1.61
CA ILE A 60 8.03 5.56 -0.54
C ILE A 60 6.89 4.67 -1.10
N VAL A 61 6.09 5.20 -2.03
CA VAL A 61 5.02 4.44 -2.68
C VAL A 61 5.57 3.38 -3.62
N CYS A 62 6.59 3.70 -4.41
CA CYS A 62 7.25 2.73 -5.29
C CYS A 62 7.85 1.57 -4.50
N ASP A 63 8.56 1.85 -3.39
CA ASP A 63 9.14 0.83 -2.52
C ASP A 63 8.03 -0.06 -1.91
N ALA A 64 6.89 0.53 -1.57
CA ALA A 64 5.73 -0.22 -1.10
C ALA A 64 5.12 -1.11 -2.20
N CYS A 65 5.00 -0.61 -3.43
CA CYS A 65 4.55 -1.39 -4.58
C CYS A 65 5.52 -2.55 -4.88
N GLU A 66 6.83 -2.30 -4.85
CA GLU A 66 7.85 -3.33 -5.03
C GLU A 66 7.68 -4.44 -3.99
N LYS A 67 7.54 -4.10 -2.71
CA LYS A 67 7.27 -5.07 -1.64
C LYS A 67 5.95 -5.82 -1.84
N ILE A 68 4.90 -5.18 -2.37
CA ILE A 68 3.64 -5.87 -2.66
C ILE A 68 3.84 -6.92 -3.75
N CYS A 69 4.54 -6.56 -4.83
CA CYS A 69 4.83 -7.47 -5.93
C CYS A 69 5.74 -8.63 -5.50
N SER A 70 6.70 -8.38 -4.62
CA SER A 70 7.63 -9.41 -4.14
C SER A 70 7.02 -10.35 -3.10
N ASP A 71 6.14 -9.84 -2.24
CA ASP A 71 5.62 -10.62 -1.10
C ASP A 71 4.35 -11.42 -1.42
N LEU A 72 3.69 -11.16 -2.55
CA LEU A 72 2.48 -11.87 -2.98
C LEU A 72 2.79 -12.88 -4.07
N LYS A 73 2.09 -14.02 -4.07
CA LYS A 73 2.09 -14.92 -5.22
C LYS A 73 1.40 -14.25 -6.42
N GLU A 74 1.71 -14.71 -7.62
CA GLU A 74 1.15 -14.15 -8.86
C GLU A 74 -0.39 -14.15 -8.83
N GLU A 75 -1.02 -15.23 -8.37
CA GLU A 75 -2.48 -15.35 -8.28
C GLU A 75 -3.08 -14.36 -7.28
N GLU A 76 -2.39 -14.12 -6.16
CA GLU A 76 -2.82 -13.18 -5.13
C GLU A 76 -2.69 -11.73 -5.61
N LEU A 77 -1.62 -11.42 -6.34
CA LEU A 77 -1.42 -10.13 -6.97
C LEU A 77 -2.48 -9.88 -8.05
N MET A 78 -2.74 -10.87 -8.91
CA MET A 78 -3.77 -10.78 -9.93
C MET A 78 -5.17 -10.60 -9.32
N ARG A 79 -5.46 -11.32 -8.23
CA ARG A 79 -6.71 -11.14 -7.46
C ARG A 79 -6.83 -9.71 -6.92
N LEU A 80 -5.78 -9.19 -6.28
CA LEU A 80 -5.75 -7.82 -5.77
C LEU A 80 -6.06 -6.79 -6.86
N LEU A 81 -5.43 -6.93 -8.02
CA LEU A 81 -5.61 -6.01 -9.16
C LEU A 81 -7.00 -6.14 -9.79
N ALA A 82 -7.49 -7.37 -9.99
CA ALA A 82 -8.81 -7.63 -10.56
C ALA A 82 -9.93 -7.10 -9.64
N GLU A 83 -9.84 -7.37 -8.34
CA GLU A 83 -10.79 -6.88 -7.35
C GLU A 83 -10.79 -5.35 -7.28
N GLY A 84 -9.60 -4.74 -7.21
CA GLY A 84 -9.44 -3.30 -7.24
C GLY A 84 -10.04 -2.65 -8.49
N SER A 85 -9.77 -3.23 -9.66
CA SER A 85 -10.34 -2.79 -10.94
C SER A 85 -11.87 -2.84 -10.94
N MET A 86 -12.44 -3.96 -10.48
CA MET A 86 -13.90 -4.13 -10.41
C MET A 86 -14.54 -3.12 -9.45
N ARG A 87 -13.99 -2.93 -8.25
CA ARG A 87 -14.51 -1.95 -7.27
C ARG A 87 -14.52 -0.53 -7.83
N LYS A 88 -13.46 -0.14 -8.55
CA LYS A 88 -13.35 1.16 -9.21
C LYS A 88 -14.37 1.31 -10.34
N ALA A 89 -14.55 0.27 -11.17
CA ALA A 89 -15.55 0.26 -12.23
C ALA A 89 -16.98 0.40 -11.69
N LEU A 90 -17.31 -0.33 -10.61
CA LEU A 90 -18.62 -0.27 -9.96
C LEU A 90 -18.90 1.12 -9.36
N ARG A 91 -17.92 1.74 -8.69
CA ARG A 91 -18.07 3.11 -8.17
C ARG A 91 -18.37 4.12 -9.27
N LYS A 92 -17.70 3.99 -10.43
CA LYS A 92 -17.95 4.84 -11.61
C LYS A 92 -19.35 4.65 -12.18
N GLY A 93 -19.81 3.39 -12.31
CA GLY A 93 -21.16 3.07 -12.79
C GLY A 93 -22.27 3.64 -11.91
N LEU A 94 -22.01 3.81 -10.61
CA LEU A 94 -22.94 4.40 -9.64
C LEU A 94 -22.89 5.94 -9.58
N GLY A 95 -22.17 6.59 -10.50
CA GLY A 95 -22.06 8.06 -10.54
C GLY A 95 -21.31 8.67 -9.35
N ARG A 96 -20.59 7.85 -8.57
CA ARG A 96 -19.85 8.29 -7.37
C ARG A 96 -18.49 8.91 -7.70
N ASP A 97 -18.06 8.91 -8.97
CA ASP A 97 -16.77 9.45 -9.41
C ASP A 97 -16.79 10.00 -10.84
N LYS A 98 -16.12 11.15 -11.03
CA LYS A 98 -15.81 11.76 -12.34
C LYS A 98 -14.40 11.41 -12.85
N ILE A 99 -13.59 10.65 -12.10
CA ILE A 99 -12.15 10.47 -12.36
C ILE A 99 -11.84 9.13 -13.04
N ASN A 100 -10.80 9.16 -13.86
CA ASN A 100 -10.52 8.35 -15.05
C ASN A 100 -9.55 7.16 -14.77
N TYR A 101 -9.55 6.16 -15.68
CA TYR A 101 -8.90 4.82 -15.72
C TYR A 101 -7.45 4.58 -15.22
N ARG A 102 -6.85 5.39 -14.35
CA ARG A 102 -5.42 5.28 -14.05
C ARG A 102 -5.15 4.72 -12.66
N LEU A 103 -5.01 3.40 -12.60
CA LEU A 103 -4.65 2.60 -11.42
C LEU A 103 -3.41 3.13 -10.65
N TYR A 104 -2.46 3.78 -11.33
CA TYR A 104 -1.24 4.36 -10.75
C TYR A 104 -1.41 5.82 -10.26
N LEU A 105 -2.36 6.59 -10.81
CA LEU A 105 -2.51 8.00 -10.45
C LEU A 105 -3.33 8.23 -9.17
N GLU A 106 -3.89 7.20 -8.54
CA GLU A 106 -4.67 7.40 -7.32
C GLU A 106 -3.81 7.81 -6.12
N CYS A 107 -2.52 7.45 -6.10
CA CYS A 107 -1.55 7.98 -5.14
C CYS A 107 -1.25 9.47 -5.33
N ILE A 108 -1.60 10.09 -6.48
CA ILE A 108 -1.47 11.54 -6.71
C ILE A 108 -2.51 12.33 -5.90
N PHE A 109 -3.62 11.70 -5.51
CA PHE A 109 -4.71 12.34 -4.77
C PHE A 109 -4.62 12.16 -3.26
N THR A 110 -3.67 11.36 -2.77
CA THR A 110 -3.42 11.27 -1.32
C THR A 110 -2.57 12.46 -0.89
N ASP A 111 -2.91 13.06 0.26
CA ASP A 111 -2.11 14.17 0.80
C ASP A 111 -0.66 13.72 1.03
N ILE A 112 0.26 14.32 0.26
CA ILE A 112 1.70 14.06 0.30
C ILE A 112 2.24 14.19 1.72
N ARG A 113 1.74 15.17 2.49
CA ARG A 113 2.17 15.35 3.89
C ARG A 113 1.69 14.19 4.74
N LEU A 114 0.45 13.75 4.53
CA LEU A 114 -0.15 12.67 5.29
C LEU A 114 0.59 11.34 5.07
N LEU A 115 0.90 10.98 3.82
CA LEU A 115 1.69 9.77 3.53
C LEU A 115 3.11 9.86 4.07
N SER A 116 3.75 11.03 3.95
CA SER A 116 5.10 11.25 4.49
C SER A 116 5.12 11.11 6.03
N ASP A 117 4.15 11.72 6.72
CA ASP A 117 4.03 11.65 8.17
C ASP A 117 3.73 10.22 8.63
N ALA A 118 2.86 9.49 7.92
CA ALA A 118 2.56 8.09 8.20
C ALA A 118 3.80 7.20 8.06
N HIS A 119 4.59 7.39 7.00
CA HIS A 119 5.83 6.64 6.80
C HIS A 119 6.83 6.89 7.93
N LYS A 120 7.02 8.16 8.32
CA LYS A 120 7.91 8.53 9.43
C LYS A 120 7.46 7.97 10.77
N LYS A 121 6.15 7.96 11.02
CA LYS A 121 5.58 7.53 12.31
C LYS A 121 5.49 6.02 12.45
N TYR A 122 5.05 5.34 11.40
CA TYR A 122 4.66 3.92 11.46
C TYR A 122 5.53 2.99 10.61
N GLY A 123 6.33 3.53 9.70
CA GLY A 123 7.24 2.76 8.86
C GLY A 123 6.59 2.18 7.59
N GLY A 124 7.40 1.43 6.85
CA GLY A 124 7.08 0.95 5.51
C GLY A 124 5.92 -0.06 5.45
N ASP A 125 5.70 -0.87 6.48
CA ASP A 125 4.65 -1.90 6.45
C ASP A 125 3.25 -1.30 6.49
N VAL A 126 3.08 -0.20 7.22
CA VAL A 126 1.82 0.56 7.23
C VAL A 126 1.61 1.25 5.88
N ILE A 127 2.65 1.82 5.28
CA ILE A 127 2.55 2.37 3.92
C ILE A 127 2.17 1.28 2.92
N LYS A 128 2.80 0.10 2.99
CA LYS A 128 2.49 -1.05 2.15
C LYS A 128 1.02 -1.43 2.22
N GLU A 129 0.47 -1.52 3.44
CA GLU A 129 -0.95 -1.81 3.62
C GLU A 129 -1.84 -0.67 3.09
N LEU A 130 -1.49 0.60 3.32
CA LEU A 130 -2.23 1.74 2.74
C LEU A 130 -2.25 1.70 1.21
N VAL A 131 -1.12 1.39 0.57
CA VAL A 131 -1.03 1.25 -0.90
C VAL A 131 -1.90 0.10 -1.39
N LYS A 132 -1.94 -1.05 -0.69
CA LYS A 132 -2.88 -2.14 -1.01
C LYS A 132 -4.34 -1.67 -0.97
N GLN A 133 -4.71 -0.86 0.02
CA GLN A 133 -6.08 -0.32 0.13
C GLN A 133 -6.42 0.63 -1.02
N ILE A 134 -5.46 1.44 -1.48
CA ILE A 134 -5.62 2.28 -2.67
C ILE A 134 -5.79 1.42 -3.93
N LEU A 135 -4.97 0.37 -4.09
CA LEU A 135 -5.11 -0.57 -5.20
C LEU A 135 -6.49 -1.23 -5.21
N LEU A 136 -7.03 -1.56 -4.04
CA LEU A 136 -8.39 -2.08 -3.83
C LEU A 136 -9.52 -1.05 -4.02
N GLY A 137 -9.21 0.19 -4.42
CA GLY A 137 -10.20 1.21 -4.78
C GLY A 137 -10.58 2.18 -3.68
N LYS A 138 -9.81 2.24 -2.59
CA LYS A 138 -9.97 3.30 -1.59
C LYS A 138 -9.46 4.63 -2.14
N LYS A 139 -10.26 5.69 -2.04
CA LYS A 139 -9.86 7.02 -2.54
C LYS A 139 -8.81 7.63 -1.64
N GLY A 140 -7.90 8.43 -2.22
CA GLY A 140 -6.95 9.25 -1.45
C GLY A 140 -7.63 10.15 -0.42
N GLU A 141 -8.80 10.70 -0.74
CA GLU A 141 -9.62 11.53 0.17
C GLU A 141 -10.20 10.73 1.36
N GLU A 142 -10.37 9.41 1.21
CA GLU A 142 -10.84 8.51 2.29
C GLU A 142 -9.68 8.03 3.19
N ILE A 143 -8.45 8.48 2.92
CA ILE A 143 -7.26 8.16 3.70
C ILE A 143 -6.94 9.40 4.52
N ASP A 144 -7.52 9.49 5.71
CA ASP A 144 -7.23 10.52 6.70
C ASP A 144 -6.36 9.97 7.84
N ARG A 145 -6.06 10.81 8.83
CA ARG A 145 -5.24 10.42 9.98
C ARG A 145 -5.87 9.28 10.79
N GLU A 146 -7.19 9.30 10.97
CA GLU A 146 -7.89 8.28 11.75
C GLU A 146 -7.82 6.92 11.05
N TYR A 147 -8.01 6.90 9.73
CA TYR A 147 -7.87 5.69 8.93
C TYR A 147 -6.46 5.13 8.97
N ILE A 148 -5.43 5.98 8.87
CA ILE A 148 -4.03 5.56 8.98
C ILE A 148 -3.76 4.95 10.34
N ASP A 149 -4.25 5.54 11.42
CA ASP A 149 -4.09 4.99 12.77
C ASP A 149 -4.81 3.63 12.92
N LYS A 150 -5.96 3.43 12.27
CA LYS A 150 -6.63 2.12 12.22
C LYS A 150 -5.78 1.09 11.48
N VAL A 151 -5.25 1.43 10.31
CA VAL A 151 -4.38 0.53 9.54
C VAL A 151 -3.11 0.19 10.32
N ALA A 152 -2.51 1.18 10.99
CA ALA A 152 -1.32 0.97 11.82
C ALA A 152 -1.57 -0.03 12.95
N ARG A 153 -2.72 0.04 13.63
CA ARG A 153 -3.11 -0.94 14.65
C ARG A 153 -3.23 -2.35 14.07
N VAL A 154 -3.90 -2.50 12.93
CA VAL A 154 -4.06 -3.81 12.26
C VAL A 154 -2.71 -4.41 11.89
N VAL A 155 -1.80 -3.61 11.34
CA VAL A 155 -0.44 -4.06 10.97
C VAL A 155 0.36 -4.46 12.21
N GLN A 156 0.34 -3.65 13.27
CA GLN A 156 1.03 -3.97 14.53
C GLN A 156 0.49 -5.24 15.19
N GLU A 157 -0.83 -5.47 15.16
CA GLU A 157 -1.42 -6.70 15.68
C GLU A 157 -1.00 -7.93 14.86
N ARG A 158 -0.96 -7.82 13.53
CA ARG A 158 -0.49 -8.90 12.66
C ARG A 158 0.95 -9.27 12.98
N GLN A 159 1.84 -8.27 13.09
CA GLN A 159 3.25 -8.48 13.44
C GLN A 159 3.42 -9.13 14.81
N LYS A 160 2.64 -8.70 15.82
CA LYS A 160 2.68 -9.35 17.15
C LYS A 160 2.30 -10.82 17.09
N ARG A 161 1.26 -11.19 16.33
CA ARG A 161 0.83 -12.58 16.17
C ARG A 161 1.88 -13.42 15.43
N GLU A 162 2.54 -12.86 14.43
CA GLU A 162 3.63 -13.54 13.71
C GLU A 162 4.84 -13.80 14.62
N ILE A 163 5.24 -12.80 15.41
CA ILE A 163 6.32 -12.96 16.41
C ILE A 163 5.93 -14.01 17.46
N GLU A 164 4.70 -13.99 17.95
CA GLU A 164 4.24 -14.97 18.94
C GLU A 164 4.23 -16.40 18.37
N LYS A 165 3.78 -16.57 17.12
CA LYS A 165 3.82 -17.86 16.42
C LYS A 165 5.25 -18.35 16.24
N SER A 166 6.13 -17.49 15.73
CA SER A 166 7.55 -17.80 15.54
C SER A 166 8.24 -18.17 16.86
N MET A 167 7.95 -17.44 17.94
CA MET A 167 8.50 -17.74 19.26
C MET A 167 8.00 -19.09 19.80
N LYS A 168 6.73 -19.43 19.60
CA LYS A 168 6.17 -20.74 19.98
C LYS A 168 6.79 -21.89 19.18
N GLU A 169 7.08 -21.68 17.90
CA GLU A 169 7.78 -22.67 17.07
C GLU A 169 9.21 -22.90 17.56
N LEU A 170 9.96 -21.83 17.81
CA LEU A 170 11.33 -21.92 18.36
C LEU A 170 11.37 -22.68 19.70
N LEU A 171 10.40 -22.42 20.59
CA LEU A 171 10.30 -23.15 21.86
C LEU A 171 10.00 -24.64 21.64
N ARG A 172 9.11 -24.98 20.70
CA ARG A 172 8.82 -26.38 20.35
C ARG A 172 10.04 -27.10 19.78
N ASP A 173 10.82 -26.42 18.94
CA ASP A 173 12.02 -26.99 18.35
C ASP A 173 13.14 -27.18 19.38
N GLU A 174 13.25 -26.26 20.35
CA GLU A 174 14.17 -26.40 21.47
C GLU A 174 13.81 -27.59 22.38
N GLU A 175 12.52 -27.80 22.67
CA GLU A 175 12.04 -28.97 23.42
C GLU A 175 12.26 -30.29 22.67
N LYS A 176 12.02 -30.32 21.36
CA LYS A 176 12.34 -31.46 20.49
C LYS A 176 13.86 -31.75 20.46
N ALA A 177 14.70 -30.72 20.49
CA ALA A 177 16.15 -30.88 20.54
C ALA A 177 16.64 -31.41 21.90
N LYS A 178 16.06 -30.91 23.01
CA LYS A 178 16.39 -31.36 24.38
C LYS A 178 15.94 -32.81 24.63
N SER A 179 14.77 -33.20 24.14
CA SER A 179 14.26 -34.58 24.24
C SER A 179 15.11 -35.58 23.42
N LYS A 180 15.54 -35.21 22.20
CA LYS A 180 16.51 -36.01 21.41
C LYS A 180 17.86 -36.19 22.13
N LYS A 181 18.37 -35.14 22.81
CA LYS A 181 19.61 -35.23 23.62
C LYS A 181 19.47 -36.13 24.85
N ARG A 182 18.30 -36.18 25.49
CA ARG A 182 18.01 -37.09 26.62
C ARG A 182 17.80 -38.54 26.17
N GLY A 183 17.20 -38.78 25.00
CA GLY A 183 17.04 -40.12 24.44
C GLY A 183 18.37 -40.81 24.10
N LYS A 184 19.38 -40.05 23.65
CA LYS A 184 20.69 -40.59 23.26
C LYS A 184 21.61 -40.97 24.44
N ARG A 185 21.22 -40.66 25.68
CA ARG A 185 21.99 -41.02 26.90
C ARG A 185 21.54 -42.33 27.57
N LYS A 186 20.59 -43.08 26.99
CA LYS A 186 20.03 -44.31 27.58
C LYS A 186 20.40 -45.62 26.86
N SER A 187 21.42 -45.62 26.01
CA SER A 187 21.92 -46.83 25.34
C SER A 187 23.44 -46.98 25.47
N VAL A 188 23.91 -47.18 26.70
CA VAL A 188 25.21 -47.85 26.94
C VAL A 188 24.92 -48.97 27.94
N GLY A 189 24.71 -50.17 27.42
CA GLY A 189 24.44 -51.36 28.24
C GLY A 189 24.00 -52.59 27.45
N VAL A 190 25.00 -53.33 26.95
CA VAL A 190 25.04 -54.82 26.83
C VAL A 190 24.51 -55.50 25.53
N SER A 191 25.52 -55.96 24.76
CA SER A 191 25.67 -57.16 23.89
C SER A 191 24.78 -57.42 22.65
N GLY A 192 25.45 -57.49 21.49
CA GLY A 192 25.59 -58.75 20.74
C GLY A 192 24.76 -58.95 19.46
N ALA A 193 25.49 -58.98 18.34
CA ALA A 193 25.24 -59.70 17.07
C ALA A 193 24.21 -59.15 16.05
N LYS A 194 24.74 -58.93 14.82
CA LYS A 194 24.22 -59.28 13.46
C LYS A 194 22.73 -58.98 13.13
N GLU A 195 22.30 -58.47 11.98
CA GLU A 195 22.80 -58.47 10.59
C GLU A 195 21.85 -57.55 9.77
N GLU A 196 22.40 -56.92 8.72
CA GLU A 196 21.78 -56.52 7.44
C GLU A 196 20.52 -55.60 7.30
N GLU A 197 20.77 -54.47 6.62
CA GLU A 197 20.10 -53.98 5.40
C GLU A 197 18.59 -54.27 5.17
N LYS A 198 17.74 -53.22 5.16
CA LYS A 198 17.27 -52.52 3.94
C LYS A 198 16.02 -51.64 4.16
N LYS A 199 16.04 -50.54 3.40
CA LYS A 199 14.95 -49.83 2.72
C LYS A 199 13.99 -48.93 3.52
N GLU A 200 14.20 -47.63 3.28
CA GLU A 200 13.21 -46.65 2.83
C GLU A 200 11.78 -47.18 2.59
N SER A 201 10.82 -46.51 3.22
CA SER A 201 9.60 -46.10 2.53
C SER A 201 9.11 -44.79 3.13
N GLU A 202 9.00 -43.81 2.23
CA GLU A 202 8.24 -42.58 2.41
C GLU A 202 6.80 -42.92 2.75
N THR A 203 6.25 -42.26 3.78
CA THR A 203 4.82 -42.11 3.93
C THR A 203 4.50 -40.63 3.81
N GLU A 204 4.03 -40.29 2.62
CA GLU A 204 3.32 -39.08 2.25
C GLU A 204 2.16 -38.84 3.24
N GLU A 205 2.28 -37.84 4.11
CA GLU A 205 1.12 -37.29 4.81
C GLU A 205 0.57 -36.13 3.97
N VAL A 206 -0.51 -36.45 3.27
CA VAL A 206 -1.39 -35.51 2.58
C VAL A 206 -2.07 -34.65 3.64
N GLU A 207 -1.63 -33.40 3.83
CA GLU A 207 -2.43 -32.42 4.57
C GLU A 207 -3.63 -32.02 3.71
N ALA A 208 -4.79 -32.52 4.12
CA ALA A 208 -6.08 -32.03 3.71
C ALA A 208 -6.19 -30.54 4.08
N GLY A 209 -6.45 -29.72 3.07
CA GLY A 209 -6.78 -28.31 3.25
C GLY A 209 -8.07 -28.16 4.05
N GLU A 210 -7.94 -27.59 5.24
CA GLU A 210 -9.07 -27.11 6.02
C GLU A 210 -9.27 -25.63 5.67
N GLU A 211 -10.32 -25.37 4.89
CA GLU A 211 -10.78 -24.04 4.53
C GLU A 211 -11.16 -23.26 5.80
N ALA A 212 -10.31 -22.31 6.20
CA ALA A 212 -10.68 -21.31 7.19
C ALA A 212 -11.51 -20.20 6.52
N GLU A 213 -12.81 -20.44 6.48
CA GLU A 213 -13.89 -19.52 6.16
C GLU A 213 -13.74 -18.22 6.97
N MET A 214 -13.62 -17.07 6.30
CA MET A 214 -13.62 -15.76 6.96
C MET A 214 -15.07 -15.29 7.20
N PRO A 215 -15.37 -14.67 8.35
CA PRO A 215 -16.75 -14.33 8.72
C PRO A 215 -17.30 -13.23 7.80
N SER A 216 -18.32 -13.57 7.03
CA SER A 216 -19.18 -12.61 6.35
C SER A 216 -19.97 -11.82 7.38
N VAL A 217 -19.72 -10.51 7.47
CA VAL A 217 -20.57 -9.61 8.25
C VAL A 217 -21.85 -9.38 7.45
N GLU A 218 -22.95 -9.93 7.96
CA GLU A 218 -24.32 -9.59 7.57
C GLU A 218 -24.52 -8.07 7.63
N VAL A 219 -24.77 -7.44 6.48
CA VAL A 219 -25.49 -6.18 6.45
C VAL A 219 -26.97 -6.54 6.53
N GLY A 220 -27.45 -6.67 7.77
CA GLY A 220 -28.87 -6.77 8.07
C GLY A 220 -29.60 -5.58 7.47
N GLY A 221 -30.41 -5.86 6.46
CA GLY A 221 -31.47 -4.95 6.04
C GLY A 221 -32.53 -4.89 7.13
N ALA A 222 -32.86 -3.69 7.57
CA ALA A 222 -34.13 -3.42 8.23
C ALA A 222 -34.56 -1.98 7.96
N ARG A 223 -35.54 -1.90 7.04
CA ARG A 223 -36.67 -0.96 6.91
C ARG A 223 -36.38 0.52 6.69
#